data_AF-A0A8S9WED1-F1
#
_entry.id   AF-A0A8S9WED1-F1
#
_cell.length_a   1.000
_cell.length_b   1.000
_cell.length_c   1.000
_cell.angle_alpha   90.00
_cell.angle_beta   90.00
_cell.angle_gamma   90.00
#
_symmetry.space_group_name_H-M   'P 1'
#
loop_
_entity.id
_entity.type
_entity.pdbx_description
1 polymer ?
#
loop_
_entity_poly.entity_id
_entity_poly.type
_entity_poly.pdbx_seq_one_letter_code
_entity_poly.pdbx_strand_id
1 'polypeptide(L)'
;MKKELLILKRKKAKELHDKGWSNRRIAGHLFASKDSVGKWVQMDEIEISTDNRGWKKGRTRVYTPETKQQIIKIRKDLEKENSYFFGSKVVKENFETQTEERVSKSFVDCVLKEAGL
;
A
#
# COMPACT_ATOMS: atom_id res chain seq x y z
N MET A 1 9.23 13.38 -10.02
CA MET A 1 8.93 12.99 -11.42
C MET A 1 7.43 12.99 -11.62
N LYS A 2 6.91 13.75 -12.60
CA LYS A 2 5.47 13.66 -12.98
C LYS A 2 5.17 12.21 -13.41
N LYS A 3 4.10 11.60 -12.88
CA LYS A 3 3.71 10.20 -13.13
C LYS A 3 3.58 9.88 -14.63
N GLU A 4 3.17 10.87 -15.41
CA GLU A 4 3.01 10.80 -16.86
C GLU A 4 4.31 10.47 -17.61
N LEU A 5 5.48 10.87 -17.10
CA LEU A 5 6.75 10.65 -17.80
C LEU A 5 7.10 9.17 -17.98
N LEU A 6 6.69 8.30 -17.05
CA LEU A 6 7.05 6.89 -17.12
C LEU A 6 6.20 6.15 -18.16
N ILE A 7 4.89 6.34 -18.14
CA ILE A 7 3.96 5.70 -19.10
C ILE A 7 4.33 6.13 -20.52
N LEU A 8 4.64 7.42 -20.72
CA LEU A 8 5.10 7.94 -22.01
C LEU A 8 6.40 7.27 -22.46
N LYS A 9 7.38 7.10 -21.56
CA LYS A 9 8.63 6.39 -21.88
C LYS A 9 8.39 4.92 -22.24
N ARG A 10 7.50 4.21 -21.53
CA ARG A 10 7.14 2.82 -21.83
C ARG A 10 6.51 2.68 -23.21
N LYS A 11 5.51 3.51 -23.51
CA LYS A 11 4.85 3.54 -24.84
C LYS A 11 5.85 3.82 -25.94
N LYS A 12 6.71 4.84 -25.75
CA LYS A 12 7.73 5.21 -26.73
C LYS A 12 8.78 4.13 -26.93
N ALA A 13 9.15 3.41 -25.87
CA ALA A 13 10.09 2.29 -25.97
C ALA A 13 9.54 1.16 -26.86
N LYS A 14 8.26 0.78 -26.69
CA LYS A 14 7.61 -0.24 -27.52
C LYS A 14 7.51 0.20 -28.99
N GLU A 15 7.04 1.43 -29.24
CA GLU A 15 6.98 2.01 -30.59
C GLU A 15 8.35 2.01 -31.30
N LEU A 16 9.43 2.37 -30.61
CA LEU A 16 10.77 2.39 -31.18
C LEU A 16 11.32 0.98 -31.41
N HIS A 17 11.00 0.03 -30.52
CA HIS A 17 11.38 -1.36 -30.67
C HIS A 17 10.69 -2.00 -31.88
N ASP A 18 9.40 -1.73 -32.09
CA ASP A 18 8.64 -2.20 -33.26
C ASP A 18 9.20 -1.61 -34.57
N LYS A 19 9.80 -0.43 -34.51
CA LYS A 19 10.58 0.19 -35.60
C LYS A 19 11.98 -0.40 -35.79
N GLY A 20 12.33 -1.47 -35.08
CA GLY A 20 13.60 -2.19 -35.19
C GLY A 20 14.77 -1.56 -34.42
N TRP A 21 14.53 -0.63 -33.50
CA TRP A 21 15.63 -0.05 -32.71
C TRP A 21 16.11 -1.01 -31.65
N SER A 22 17.44 -1.08 -31.44
CA SER A 22 18.00 -1.86 -30.34
C SER A 22 17.70 -1.25 -28.98
N ASN A 23 17.54 -2.10 -27.96
CA ASN A 23 17.28 -1.66 -26.57
C ASN A 23 18.33 -0.65 -26.05
N ARG A 24 19.59 -0.77 -26.49
CA ARG A 24 20.66 0.17 -26.12
C ARG A 24 20.44 1.56 -26.71
N ARG A 25 20.02 1.64 -27.97
CA ARG A 25 19.72 2.91 -28.66
C ARG A 25 18.50 3.59 -28.03
N ILE A 26 17.45 2.81 -27.75
CA ILE A 26 16.23 3.30 -27.08
C ILE A 26 16.55 3.82 -25.67
N ALA A 27 17.38 3.10 -24.91
CA ALA A 27 17.81 3.51 -23.57
C ALA A 27 18.51 4.88 -23.57
N GLY A 28 19.42 5.10 -24.51
CA GLY A 28 20.07 6.41 -24.70
C GLY A 28 19.09 7.50 -25.10
N HIS A 29 18.15 7.22 -26.00
CA HIS A 29 17.15 8.19 -26.45
C HIS A 29 16.14 8.57 -25.37
N LEU A 30 15.72 7.62 -24.53
CA LEU A 30 14.71 7.82 -23.48
C LEU A 30 15.31 8.19 -22.12
N PHE A 31 16.63 8.31 -22.02
CA PHE A 31 17.36 8.48 -20.75
C PHE A 31 16.88 7.47 -19.71
N ALA A 32 16.97 6.18 -20.05
CA ALA A 32 16.57 5.04 -19.23
C ALA A 32 17.64 3.96 -19.26
N SER A 33 17.61 3.01 -18.32
CA SER A 33 18.52 1.86 -18.38
C SER A 33 18.08 0.88 -19.47
N LYS A 34 19.05 0.17 -20.07
CA LYS A 34 18.79 -0.90 -21.03
C LYS A 34 17.84 -1.96 -20.46
N ASP A 35 17.99 -2.30 -19.18
CA ASP A 35 17.16 -3.30 -18.52
C ASP A 35 15.71 -2.83 -18.34
N SER A 36 15.53 -1.53 -18.06
CA SER A 36 14.18 -0.95 -17.99
C SER A 36 13.49 -1.03 -19.35
N VAL A 37 14.21 -0.66 -20.41
CA VAL A 37 13.70 -0.75 -21.80
C VAL A 37 13.35 -2.19 -22.16
N GLY A 38 14.23 -3.15 -21.86
CA GLY A 38 13.98 -4.56 -22.13
C GLY A 38 12.69 -5.06 -21.48
N LYS A 39 12.44 -4.67 -20.22
CA LYS A 39 11.18 -4.96 -19.52
C LYS A 39 9.99 -4.27 -20.20
N TRP A 40 10.09 -3.00 -20.56
CA TRP A 40 8.97 -2.24 -21.13
C TRP A 40 8.52 -2.74 -22.50
N VAL A 41 9.45 -3.22 -23.32
CA VAL A 41 9.13 -3.79 -24.63
C VAL A 41 8.34 -5.09 -24.51
N GLN A 42 8.60 -5.88 -23.46
CA GLN A 42 7.93 -7.15 -23.18
C GLN A 42 6.59 -6.98 -22.43
N MET A 43 6.28 -5.78 -21.94
CA MET A 43 5.03 -5.51 -21.21
C MET A 43 3.82 -5.50 -22.15
N ASP A 44 2.70 -5.99 -21.62
CA ASP A 44 1.39 -5.89 -22.27
C ASP A 44 0.88 -4.44 -22.27
N GLU A 45 -0.07 -4.12 -23.16
CA GLU A 45 -0.62 -2.76 -23.27
C GLU A 45 -1.24 -2.26 -21.96
N ILE A 46 -1.88 -3.16 -21.21
CA ILE A 46 -2.46 -2.88 -19.89
C ILE A 46 -1.34 -2.49 -18.91
N GLU A 47 -0.23 -3.21 -18.88
CA GLU A 47 0.91 -2.94 -17.98
C GLU A 47 1.66 -1.66 -18.34
N ILE A 48 1.72 -1.34 -19.64
CA ILE A 48 2.33 -0.10 -20.12
C ILE A 48 1.52 1.12 -19.66
N SER A 49 0.19 1.03 -19.73
CA SER A 49 -0.73 2.11 -19.37
C SER A 49 -0.94 2.28 -17.86
N THR A 50 -0.59 1.27 -17.05
CA THR A 50 -0.76 1.29 -15.61
C THR A 50 0.54 1.68 -14.90
N ASP A 51 0.49 2.78 -14.13
CA ASP A 51 1.53 3.12 -13.16
C ASP A 51 1.03 2.86 -11.74
N ASN A 52 1.43 1.70 -11.21
CA ASN A 52 1.16 1.28 -9.84
C ASN A 52 2.10 1.93 -8.80
N ARG A 53 2.94 2.89 -9.18
CA ARG A 53 3.77 3.63 -8.22
C ARG A 53 2.93 4.66 -7.46
N GLY A 54 3.13 4.72 -6.15
CA GLY A 54 2.38 5.63 -5.30
C GLY A 54 0.93 5.20 -5.11
N TRP A 55 0.68 3.88 -4.99
CA TRP A 55 -0.54 3.37 -4.38
C TRP A 55 -0.83 4.19 -3.13
N LYS A 56 -2.08 4.68 -3.02
CA LYS A 56 -2.51 5.33 -1.78
C LYS A 56 -2.24 4.34 -0.65
N LYS A 57 -1.57 4.79 0.40
CA LYS A 57 -1.42 4.00 1.63
C LYS A 57 -2.83 3.59 2.07
N GLY A 58 -3.17 2.31 1.98
CA GLY A 58 -4.52 1.87 2.35
C GLY A 58 -5.05 0.69 1.55
N ARG A 59 -4.72 -0.50 2.04
CA ARG A 59 -5.65 -1.52 2.55
C ARG A 59 -4.81 -2.33 3.55
N THR A 60 -5.33 -2.58 4.73
CA THR A 60 -4.66 -3.43 5.71
C THR A 60 -4.51 -4.83 5.09
N ARG A 61 -3.28 -5.38 5.11
CA ARG A 61 -2.99 -6.70 4.50
C ARG A 61 -3.56 -7.86 5.31
N VAL A 62 -3.78 -7.64 6.60
CA VAL A 62 -4.09 -8.68 7.60
C VAL A 62 -5.43 -8.41 8.27
N TYR A 63 -5.64 -7.20 8.79
CA TYR A 63 -6.83 -6.88 9.60
C TYR A 63 -7.92 -6.17 8.80
N THR A 64 -9.19 -6.45 9.07
CA THR A 64 -10.29 -5.82 8.34
C THR A 64 -10.63 -4.44 8.92
N PRO A 65 -11.38 -3.59 8.19
CA PRO A 65 -11.92 -2.35 8.75
C PRO A 65 -12.80 -2.58 9.98
N GLU A 66 -13.50 -3.72 10.04
CA GLU A 66 -14.35 -4.12 11.16
C GLU A 66 -13.52 -4.37 12.42
N THR A 67 -12.38 -5.08 12.30
CA THR A 67 -11.43 -5.25 13.41
C THR A 67 -11.01 -3.91 14.00
N LYS A 68 -10.72 -2.91 13.15
CA LYS A 68 -10.35 -1.56 13.61
C LYS A 68 -11.49 -0.90 14.38
N GLN A 69 -12.72 -0.99 13.87
CA GLN A 69 -13.89 -0.38 14.51
C GLN A 69 -14.17 -1.00 15.88
N GLN A 70 -14.02 -2.33 16.00
CA GLN A 70 -14.21 -3.03 17.26
C GLN A 70 -13.17 -2.63 18.32
N ILE A 71 -11.89 -2.51 17.94
CA ILE A 71 -10.83 -1.99 18.82
C ILE A 71 -11.16 -0.59 19.33
N ILE A 72 -11.60 0.31 18.44
CA ILE A 72 -11.99 1.68 18.80
C ILE A 72 -13.20 1.68 19.75
N LYS A 73 -14.18 0.80 19.51
CA LYS A 73 -15.36 0.67 20.37
C LYS A 73 -15.00 0.23 21.79
N ILE A 74 -14.19 -0.82 21.94
CA ILE A 74 -13.70 -1.29 23.25
C ILE A 74 -13.01 -0.16 24.01
N ARG A 75 -12.13 0.60 23.35
CA ARG A 75 -11.44 1.74 23.97
C ARG A 75 -12.40 2.80 24.51
N LYS A 76 -13.44 3.14 23.74
CA LYS A 76 -14.45 4.13 24.12
C LYS A 76 -15.37 3.64 25.23
N ASP A 77 -15.71 2.35 25.22
CA ASP A 77 -16.55 1.75 26.25
C ASP A 77 -15.80 1.73 27.59
N LEU A 78 -14.51 1.36 27.60
CA LEU A 78 -13.64 1.45 28.79
C LEU A 78 -13.49 2.89 29.32
N GLU A 79 -13.47 3.88 28.44
CA GLU A 79 -13.47 5.31 28.81
C GLU A 79 -14.78 5.73 29.47
N LYS A 80 -15.92 5.31 28.92
CA LYS A 80 -17.25 5.62 29.49
C LYS A 80 -17.44 5.00 30.87
N GLU A 81 -16.90 3.81 31.08
CA GLU A 81 -16.91 3.12 32.38
C GLU A 81 -15.96 3.78 33.40
N ASN A 82 -15.25 4.86 33.02
CA ASN A 82 -14.20 5.50 33.83
C ASN A 82 -13.18 4.47 34.36
N SER A 83 -12.89 3.42 33.57
CA SER A 83 -11.89 2.44 33.94
C SER A 83 -10.53 3.13 34.07
N TYR A 84 -9.82 2.90 35.17
CA TYR A 84 -8.45 3.41 35.33
C TYR A 84 -7.48 2.80 34.31
N PHE A 85 -7.83 1.65 33.71
CA PHE A 85 -6.98 0.90 32.80
C PHE A 85 -7.65 0.74 31.43
N PHE A 86 -7.35 1.66 30.50
CA PHE A 86 -7.84 1.63 29.11
C PHE A 86 -6.71 1.61 28.06
N GLY A 87 -5.47 1.33 28.48
CA GLY A 87 -4.32 1.29 27.59
C GLY A 87 -4.41 0.16 26.54
N SER A 88 -3.57 0.23 25.52
CA SER A 88 -3.61 -0.71 24.38
C SER A 88 -3.47 -2.19 24.76
N LYS A 89 -2.77 -2.50 25.86
CA LYS A 89 -2.70 -3.87 26.40
C LYS A 89 -4.08 -4.38 26.84
N VAL A 90 -4.84 -3.55 27.55
CA VAL A 90 -6.17 -3.91 28.06
C VAL A 90 -7.19 -4.00 26.93
N VAL A 91 -7.11 -3.07 25.96
CA VAL A 91 -7.95 -3.13 24.75
C VAL A 91 -7.67 -4.39 23.95
N LYS A 92 -6.39 -4.75 23.80
CA LYS A 92 -6.00 -6.01 23.16
C LYS A 92 -6.61 -7.21 23.89
N GLU A 93 -6.42 -7.32 25.19
CA GLU A 93 -6.91 -8.46 25.98
C GLU A 93 -8.44 -8.59 25.87
N ASN A 94 -9.18 -7.47 25.93
CA ASN A 94 -10.63 -7.47 25.72
C ASN A 94 -11.05 -7.86 24.30
N PHE A 95 -10.27 -7.48 23.28
CA PHE A 95 -10.56 -7.88 21.92
C PHE A 95 -10.37 -9.39 21.74
N GLU A 96 -9.26 -9.93 22.23
CA GLU A 96 -8.94 -11.36 22.12
C GLU A 96 -9.92 -12.23 22.90
N THR A 97 -10.46 -11.76 24.04
CA THR A 97 -11.50 -12.48 24.79
C THR A 97 -12.87 -12.46 24.11
N GLN A 98 -13.22 -11.38 23.40
CA GLN A 98 -14.52 -11.26 22.73
C GLN A 98 -14.60 -11.96 21.37
N THR A 99 -13.47 -12.04 20.65
CA THR A 99 -13.44 -12.52 19.26
C THR A 99 -12.70 -13.85 19.10
N GLU A 100 -11.98 -14.30 20.13
CA GLU A 100 -11.01 -15.42 20.07
C GLU A 100 -9.89 -15.24 19.03
N GLU A 101 -9.86 -14.11 18.33
CA GLU A 101 -8.84 -13.76 17.35
C GLU A 101 -7.67 -13.04 18.01
N ARG A 102 -6.45 -13.37 17.57
CA ARG A 102 -5.24 -12.73 18.08
C ARG A 102 -4.86 -11.49 17.26
N VAL A 103 -4.56 -10.41 17.98
CA VAL A 103 -4.09 -9.16 17.37
C VAL A 103 -2.76 -8.72 17.97
N SER A 104 -1.89 -8.15 17.13
CA SER A 104 -0.63 -7.61 17.63
C SER A 104 -0.88 -6.34 18.44
N LYS A 105 -0.15 -6.16 19.54
CA LYS A 105 -0.24 -4.93 20.35
C LYS A 105 0.09 -3.68 19.52
N SER A 106 1.11 -3.77 18.67
CA SER A 106 1.51 -2.66 17.77
C SER A 106 0.41 -2.27 16.79
N PHE A 107 -0.41 -3.23 16.33
CA PHE A 107 -1.57 -2.92 15.51
C PHE A 107 -2.63 -2.14 16.30
N VAL A 108 -2.94 -2.58 17.52
CA VAL A 108 -3.87 -1.87 18.42
C VAL A 108 -3.37 -0.45 18.70
N ASP A 109 -2.10 -0.28 19.06
CA ASP A 109 -1.46 1.05 19.26
C ASP A 109 -1.63 1.95 18.04
N CYS A 110 -1.41 1.40 16.84
CA CYS A 110 -1.55 2.13 15.58
C CYS A 110 -3.00 2.55 15.34
N VAL A 111 -3.97 1.66 15.56
CA VAL A 111 -5.41 1.94 15.38
C VAL A 111 -5.88 3.03 16.34
N LEU A 112 -5.47 2.97 17.62
CA LEU A 112 -5.80 3.99 18.61
C LEU A 112 -5.21 5.35 18.24
N LYS A 113 -3.92 5.37 17.85
CA LYS A 113 -3.24 6.58 17.38
C LYS A 113 -3.88 7.17 16.12
N GLU A 114 -4.28 6.34 15.15
CA GLU A 114 -5.01 6.76 13.94
C GLU A 114 -6.38 7.36 14.29
N ALA A 115 -7.01 6.91 15.39
CA ALA A 115 -8.29 7.41 15.87
C ALA A 115 -8.19 8.61 16.84
N GLY A 116 -6.98 8.99 17.25
CA GLY A 116 -6.75 10.07 18.22
C GLY A 116 -7.08 9.71 19.68
N LEU A 117 -6.96 8.41 20.03
CA LEU A 117 -7.27 7.84 21.35
C LEU A 117 -6.05 7.32 22.11
#